data_AF-A0A1Y3SLJ6-F1
#
_entry.id   AF-A0A1Y3SLJ6-F1
#
_cell.length_a   1.000
_cell.length_b   1.000
_cell.length_c   1.000
_cell.angle_alpha   90.00
_cell.angle_beta   90.00
_cell.angle_gamma   90.00
#
_symmetry.space_group_name_H-M   'P 1'
#
loop_
_entity.id
_entity.type
_entity.pdbx_description
1 polymer ?
#
loop_
_entity_poly.entity_id
_entity_poly.type
_entity_poly.pdbx_seq_one_letter_code
_entity_poly.pdbx_strand_id
1 'polypeptide(L)' 'MDLNRFTELMNEYRTTLRDNDAGDWSKESRQWAISTGLVKGSGTLPNGEPNYMWEDMPTRETLVEMMYRLAKMMGQA' A
#
# COMPACT_ATOMS: atom_id res chain seq x y z
N MET A 1 2.02 -10.07 -27.66
CA MET A 1 2.30 -9.15 -26.54
C MET A 1 3.72 -9.42 -26.09
N ASP A 2 4.57 -8.41 -26.04
CA ASP A 2 5.95 -8.51 -25.53
C ASP A 2 6.05 -8.00 -24.08
N LEU A 3 7.25 -8.12 -23.49
CA LEU A 3 7.48 -7.69 -22.10
C LEU A 3 7.28 -6.19 -21.91
N ASN A 4 7.66 -5.37 -22.89
CA ASN A 4 7.52 -3.92 -22.82
C ASN A 4 6.04 -3.54 -22.75
N ARG A 5 5.24 -4.06 -23.68
CA ARG A 5 3.80 -3.81 -23.73
C ARG A 5 3.08 -4.34 -22.49
N PHE A 6 3.49 -5.50 -21.97
CA PHE A 6 2.96 -6.01 -20.72
C PHE A 6 3.27 -5.08 -19.54
N THR A 7 4.52 -4.59 -19.46
CA THR A 7 4.96 -3.70 -18.38
C THR A 7 4.22 -2.37 -18.39
N GLU A 8 4.00 -1.79 -19.58
CA GLU A 8 3.18 -0.58 -19.76
C GLU A 8 1.76 -0.80 -19.25
N LEU A 9 1.08 -1.83 -19.75
CA LEU A 9 -0.31 -2.12 -19.38
C LEU A 9 -0.47 -2.44 -17.89
N MET A 10 0.51 -3.15 -17.29
CA MET A 10 0.51 -3.40 -15.85
C MET A 10 0.70 -2.11 -15.04
N ASN A 11 1.54 -1.19 -15.50
CA ASN A 11 1.72 0.09 -14.82
C ASN A 11 0.49 0.99 -14.97
N GLU A 12 -0.14 1.02 -16.14
CA GLU A 12 -1.40 1.73 -16.38
C GLU A 12 -2.49 1.20 -15.45
N TYR A 13 -2.70 -0.12 -15.42
CA TYR A 13 -3.66 -0.76 -14.51
C TYR A 13 -3.37 -0.44 -13.04
N ARG A 14 -2.13 -0.64 -12.59
CA ARG A 14 -1.80 -0.34 -11.19
C ARG A 14 -1.97 1.13 -10.85
N THR A 15 -1.75 2.05 -11.79
CA THR A 15 -2.00 3.48 -11.56
C THR A 15 -3.46 3.75 -11.21
N THR A 16 -4.41 2.98 -11.74
CA THR A 16 -5.83 3.13 -11.38
C THR A 16 -6.14 2.64 -9.96
N LEU A 17 -5.27 1.86 -9.34
CA LEU A 17 -5.41 1.34 -7.97
C LEU A 17 -4.65 2.19 -6.93
N ARG A 18 -3.82 3.14 -7.40
CA ARG A 18 -2.95 3.97 -6.55
C ARG A 18 -3.65 5.24 -6.07
N ASP A 19 -4.92 5.10 -5.73
CA ASP A 19 -5.67 6.10 -4.99
C ASP A 19 -5.92 5.60 -3.56
N ASN A 20 -6.80 6.28 -2.83
CA ASN A 20 -7.20 5.85 -1.49
C ASN A 20 -8.57 5.16 -1.49
N ASP A 21 -9.08 4.71 -2.64
CA ASP A 21 -10.33 3.95 -2.65
C ASP A 21 -10.14 2.64 -1.86
N ALA A 22 -11.19 2.25 -1.15
CA ALA A 22 -11.24 1.03 -0.35
C ALA A 22 -12.62 0.85 0.28
N GLY A 23 -13.05 -0.40 0.38
CA GLY A 23 -14.30 -0.76 1.03
C GLY A 23 -14.37 -0.40 2.53
N ASP A 24 -15.60 -0.16 3.00
CA ASP A 24 -15.89 0.15 4.40
C ASP A 24 -15.48 -0.95 5.36
N TRP A 25 -15.54 -2.21 4.91
CA TRP A 25 -15.24 -3.39 5.73
C TRP A 25 -13.81 -3.39 6.29
N SER A 26 -12.85 -2.72 5.63
CA SER A 26 -11.45 -2.66 6.05
C SER A 26 -11.09 -1.38 6.81
N LYS A 27 -12.05 -0.48 7.02
CA LYS A 27 -11.80 0.87 7.58
C LYS A 27 -11.09 0.84 8.92
N GLU A 28 -11.55 0.01 9.85
CA GLU A 28 -10.94 -0.13 11.18
C GLU A 28 -9.49 -0.64 11.07
N SER A 29 -9.26 -1.70 10.29
CA SER A 29 -7.93 -2.27 10.07
C SER A 29 -6.96 -1.26 9.44
N ARG A 30 -7.42 -0.47 8.47
CA ARG A 30 -6.63 0.60 7.83
C ARG A 30 -6.28 1.71 8.81
N GLN A 31 -7.25 2.16 9.62
CA GLN A 31 -7.02 3.18 10.65
C GLN A 31 -6.00 2.71 11.69
N TRP A 32 -6.10 1.46 12.15
CA TRP A 32 -5.10 0.84 13.03
C TRP A 32 -3.72 0.75 12.37
N ALA A 33 -3.65 0.33 11.11
CA ALA A 33 -2.38 0.20 10.39
C ALA A 33 -1.68 1.56 10.21
N ILE A 34 -2.46 2.64 10.02
CA ILE A 34 -1.95 4.02 9.99
C ILE A 34 -1.48 4.45 11.39
N SER A 35 -2.33 4.29 12.42
CA SER A 35 -2.05 4.82 13.76
C SER A 35 -0.86 4.14 14.44
N THR A 36 -0.61 2.88 14.10
CA THR A 36 0.56 2.12 14.58
C THR A 36 1.82 2.37 13.75
N GLY A 37 1.70 2.98 12.57
CA GLY A 37 2.82 3.14 11.63
C GLY A 37 3.20 1.85 10.90
N LEU A 38 2.33 0.82 10.92
CA LEU A 38 2.53 -0.43 10.19
C LEU A 38 2.65 -0.16 8.68
N VAL A 39 1.83 0.76 8.16
CA VAL A 39 1.84 1.20 6.76
C VAL A 39 2.27 2.67 6.69
N LYS A 40 3.18 3.00 5.76
CA LYS A 40 3.72 4.36 5.56
C LYS A 40 3.07 5.13 4.40
N GLY A 41 2.47 4.44 3.43
CA GLY A 41 2.05 5.04 2.16
C GLY A 41 3.22 5.35 1.21
N SER A 42 2.92 5.90 0.04
CA SER A 42 3.88 6.17 -1.05
C SER A 42 4.12 7.65 -1.36
N GLY A 43 3.38 8.56 -0.72
CA GLY A 43 3.47 10.00 -0.98
C GLY A 43 2.18 10.71 -0.60
N THR A 44 1.86 11.78 -1.31
CA THR A 44 0.60 12.53 -1.17
C THR A 44 -0.19 12.55 -2.46
N LEU A 45 -1.52 12.49 -2.34
CA LEU A 45 -2.46 12.74 -3.43
C LEU A 45 -2.47 14.24 -3.80
N PRO A 46 -3.07 14.63 -4.94
CA PRO A 46 -3.17 16.05 -5.35
C PRO A 46 -3.89 16.94 -4.34
N ASN A 47 -4.76 16.37 -3.50
CA ASN A 47 -5.46 17.07 -2.43
C ASN A 47 -4.62 17.25 -1.14
N GLY A 48 -3.38 16.75 -1.12
CA GLY A 48 -2.47 16.82 0.03
C GLY A 48 -2.59 15.68 1.03
N GLU A 49 -3.55 14.78 0.88
CA GLU A 49 -3.70 13.63 1.78
C GLU A 49 -2.61 12.58 1.51
N PRO A 50 -2.16 11.83 2.53
CA PRO A 50 -1.25 10.71 2.32
C PRO A 50 -1.88 9.67 1.39
N ASN A 51 -1.12 9.18 0.41
CA ASN A 51 -1.55 8.12 -0.49
C ASN A 51 -1.12 6.75 0.05
N TYR A 52 -2.08 5.89 0.35
CA TYR A 52 -1.86 4.55 0.87
C TYR A 52 -2.07 3.45 -0.17
N MET A 53 -2.73 3.74 -1.31
CA MET A 53 -2.87 2.82 -2.44
C MET A 53 -3.50 1.48 -2.03
N TRP A 54 -4.64 1.54 -1.32
CA TRP A 54 -5.19 0.38 -0.61
C TRP A 54 -5.54 -0.81 -1.50
N GLU A 55 -5.89 -0.56 -2.76
CA GLU A 55 -6.24 -1.59 -3.74
C GLU A 55 -5.02 -2.09 -4.53
N ASP A 56 -3.88 -1.37 -4.49
CA ASP A 56 -2.67 -1.78 -5.20
C ASP A 56 -1.97 -2.94 -4.49
N MET A 57 -1.35 -3.81 -5.28
CA MET A 57 -0.73 -5.04 -4.79
C MET A 57 0.68 -4.77 -4.20
N PRO A 58 1.02 -5.30 -3.01
CA PRO A 58 2.33 -5.04 -2.40
C PRO A 58 3.45 -5.82 -3.10
N THR A 59 4.67 -5.29 -3.05
CA THR A 59 5.86 -6.07 -3.41
C THR A 59 6.29 -6.95 -2.24
N ARG A 60 7.12 -7.97 -2.49
CA ARG A 60 7.72 -8.76 -1.41
C ARG A 60 8.53 -7.90 -0.44
N GLU A 61 9.21 -6.87 -0.94
CA GLU A 61 9.97 -5.93 -0.13
C GLU A 61 9.06 -5.15 0.83
N THR A 62 7.94 -4.62 0.34
CA THR A 62 6.95 -3.94 1.19
C THR A 62 6.36 -4.88 2.24
N LEU A 63 6.04 -6.12 1.86
CA LEU A 63 5.54 -7.12 2.82
C LEU A 63 6.55 -7.44 3.92
N VAL A 64 7.84 -7.62 3.58
CA VAL A 64 8.89 -7.87 4.56
C VAL A 64 9.04 -6.70 5.52
N GLU A 65 9.00 -5.47 5.03
CA GLU A 65 9.06 -4.26 5.87
C GLU A 65 7.83 -4.15 6.80
N MET A 66 6.62 -4.43 6.31
CA MET A 66 5.40 -4.46 7.14
C MET A 66 5.50 -5.53 8.23
N MET A 67 5.96 -6.74 7.88
CA MET A 67 6.14 -7.82 8.85
C MET A 67 7.22 -7.48 9.89
N TYR A 68 8.31 -6.85 9.49
CA TYR A 68 9.36 -6.41 10.41
C TYR A 68 8.87 -5.34 11.38
N ARG A 69 8.06 -4.38 10.91
CA ARG A 69 7.40 -3.39 11.78
C ARG A 69 6.46 -4.06 12.77
N LEU A 70 5.65 -5.00 12.30
CA LEU A 70 4.76 -5.77 13.17
C LEU A 70 5.56 -6.53 14.23
N ALA A 71 6.66 -7.18 13.86
CA ALA A 71 7.54 -7.89 14.79
C ALA A 71 8.09 -6.95 15.87
N LYS A 72 8.55 -5.74 15.50
CA LYS A 72 8.99 -4.72 16.46
C LYS A 72 7.86 -4.26 17.40
N MET A 73 6.65 -4.06 16.88
CA MET A 73 5.48 -3.72 17.71
C MET A 73 5.15 -4.81 18.73
N MET A 74 5.44 -6.06 18.39
CA MET A 74 5.28 -7.24 19.26
C MET A 74 6.51 -7.51 20.16
N GLY A 75 7.56 -6.69 20.08
CA GLY A 75 8.81 -6.89 20.82
C GLY A 75 9.60 -8.13 20.38
N GLN A 76 9.43 -8.58 19.14
CA GLN A 76 10.06 -9.77 18.56
C GLN A 76 11.30 -9.45 17.69
N ALA A 77 11.60 -8.17 17.50
CA ALA A 77 12.71 -7.65 16.70
C ALA A 77 13.21 -6.31 17.23
#